data_AF-A0ABD1RNC5-F1
#
_entry.id   AF-A0ABD1RNC5-F1
#
_cell.length_a   1.000
_cell.length_b   1.000
_cell.length_c   1.000
_cell.angle_alpha   90.00
_cell.angle_beta   90.00
_cell.angle_gamma   90.00
#
_symmetry.space_group_name_H-M   'P 1'
#
loop_
_entity.id
_entity.type
_entity.pdbx_description
1 polymer ?
#
loop_
_entity_poly.entity_id
_entity_poly.type
_entity_poly.pdbx_seq_one_letter_code
_entity_poly.pdbx_strand_id
1 'polypeptide(L)'
;MPWYASLPRVEAKYYIEHYGGEDDVWISKTLYRMPDISNNKYLELAKMDFNRCQAQHQREWDFLEEWYANCKLQELGISKKDLLLAYFLAAANIFEPERSNVRLAWAKSQIIIRLIPFYFTRESKTLEERIDLLSKFRNFKGIGKRKSYKTGRRILDILLKTLDQHSVETLQEHDRDISHQLHYAWETWLSKLNDEDLEYNDQAELLVHTINTCSGYVISEDMLQHQEYKNLSKLTNKICHQLQEYQNNKVLEMGNRDKGTYGIKYKEIETDMQALVQLVLQESNEIGSNIKQTFLMVAKTCYYMAYYDPETIGVHISKVIFESV
;
A
#
# COMPACT_ATOMS: atom_id res chain seq x y z
N MET A 1 12.75 3.36 15.68
CA MET A 1 11.72 2.58 14.97
C MET A 1 12.39 1.31 14.42
N PRO A 2 11.82 0.10 14.56
CA PRO A 2 12.34 -1.07 13.87
C PRO A 2 12.36 -0.85 12.35
N TRP A 3 13.37 -1.37 11.65
CA TRP A 3 13.51 -1.12 10.21
C TRP A 3 12.31 -1.62 9.39
N TYR A 4 11.71 -2.75 9.77
CA TYR A 4 10.48 -3.29 9.15
C TYR A 4 9.26 -2.39 9.34
N ALA A 5 9.23 -1.60 10.42
CA ALA A 5 8.19 -0.62 10.72
C ALA A 5 8.63 0.82 10.41
N SER A 6 9.68 1.02 9.61
CA SER A 6 10.14 2.37 9.24
C SER A 6 9.65 2.73 7.84
N LEU A 7 8.78 3.74 7.73
CA LEU A 7 8.36 4.31 6.46
C LEU A 7 9.28 5.47 6.07
N PRO A 8 9.76 5.57 4.81
CA PRO A 8 10.78 6.53 4.40
C PRO A 8 10.51 7.98 4.81
N ARG A 9 9.30 8.52 4.56
CA ARG A 9 8.98 9.91 4.91
C ARG A 9 8.80 10.14 6.41
N VAL A 10 8.36 9.14 7.16
CA VAL A 10 8.29 9.23 8.62
C VAL A 10 9.70 9.35 9.18
N GLU A 11 10.59 8.44 8.78
CA GLU A 11 11.99 8.47 9.20
C GLU A 11 12.69 9.78 8.80
N ALA A 12 12.52 10.22 7.56
CA ALA A 12 13.07 11.49 7.08
C ALA A 12 12.56 12.69 7.88
N LYS A 13 11.25 12.77 8.18
CA LYS A 13 10.67 13.87 8.96
C LYS A 13 11.34 13.99 10.33
N TYR A 14 11.45 12.88 11.05
CA TYR A 14 12.12 12.87 12.35
C TYR A 14 13.63 13.15 12.21
N TYR A 15 14.31 12.59 11.21
CA TYR A 15 15.74 12.80 11.05
C TYR A 15 16.08 14.26 10.75
N ILE A 16 15.26 14.97 9.95
CA ILE A 16 15.45 16.40 9.69
C ILE A 16 15.33 17.23 10.98
N GLU A 17 14.48 16.83 11.93
CA GLU A 17 14.35 17.48 13.24
C GLU A 17 15.57 17.22 14.15
N HIS A 18 16.30 16.11 13.95
CA HIS A 18 17.40 15.67 14.82
C HIS A 18 18.80 15.96 14.25
N TYR A 19 18.93 16.14 12.94
CA TYR A 19 20.21 16.38 12.30
C TYR A 19 20.78 17.74 12.74
N GLY A 20 21.93 17.71 13.43
CA GLY A 20 22.52 18.90 14.07
C GLY A 20 23.21 19.87 13.11
N GLY A 21 23.22 19.58 11.81
CA GLY A 21 23.83 20.47 10.82
C GLY A 21 25.32 20.66 11.09
N GLU A 22 25.81 21.88 11.00
CA GLU A 22 27.23 22.17 11.27
C GLU A 22 27.63 22.03 12.74
N ASP A 23 26.67 21.97 13.67
CA ASP A 23 26.91 21.96 15.12
C ASP A 23 27.32 20.57 15.67
N ASP A 24 27.13 19.50 14.89
CA ASP A 24 27.55 18.15 15.29
C ASP A 24 29.05 18.08 15.56
N VAL A 25 29.42 17.48 16.69
CA VAL A 25 30.82 17.31 17.13
C VAL A 25 31.17 15.84 17.23
N TRP A 26 32.28 15.45 16.62
CA TRP A 26 32.80 14.09 16.64
C TRP A 26 33.88 13.95 17.71
N ILE A 27 33.89 12.81 18.39
CA ILE A 27 34.81 12.52 19.48
C ILE A 27 35.82 11.46 19.03
N SER A 28 37.10 11.80 19.08
CA SER A 28 38.21 10.84 18.95
C SER A 28 39.30 11.22 19.98
N LYS A 29 40.57 11.29 19.58
CA LYS A 29 41.65 11.83 20.45
C LYS A 29 41.39 13.28 20.87
N THR A 30 40.75 14.06 20.00
CA THR A 30 40.27 15.42 20.24
C THR A 30 38.86 15.57 19.67
N LEU A 31 38.15 16.64 20.06
CA LEU A 31 36.93 17.04 19.36
C LEU A 31 37.27 17.51 17.95
N TYR A 32 36.47 17.10 16.97
CA TYR A 32 36.62 17.53 15.58
C TYR A 32 35.26 17.63 14.88
N ARG A 33 35.23 18.29 13.71
CA ARG A 33 34.04 18.47 12.87
C ARG A 33 34.23 17.73 11.55
N MET A 34 33.11 17.32 10.93
CA MET A 34 33.09 16.62 9.64
C MET A 34 32.21 17.40 8.65
N PRO A 35 32.71 18.48 8.00
CA PRO A 35 31.89 19.36 7.17
C PRO A 35 31.18 18.65 6.01
N ASP A 36 31.78 17.60 5.45
CA ASP A 36 31.19 16.82 4.35
C ASP A 36 30.06 15.88 4.80
N ILE A 37 29.89 15.68 6.12
CA ILE A 37 28.85 14.84 6.74
C ILE A 37 27.81 15.70 7.46
N SER A 38 28.26 16.70 8.22
CA SER A 38 27.50 17.54 9.14
C SER A 38 27.59 18.99 8.68
N ASN A 39 26.57 19.48 7.97
CA ASN A 39 26.50 20.86 7.49
C ASN A 39 25.06 21.37 7.28
N ASN A 40 24.90 22.69 7.33
CA ASN A 40 23.59 23.33 7.20
C ASN A 40 23.01 23.25 5.78
N LYS A 41 23.84 23.10 4.73
CA LYS A 41 23.34 23.01 3.34
C LYS A 41 22.51 21.76 3.13
N TYR A 42 22.92 20.62 3.68
CA TYR A 42 22.15 19.38 3.62
C TYR A 42 20.82 19.52 4.37
N LEU A 43 20.85 20.16 5.55
CA LEU A 43 19.64 20.40 6.34
C LEU A 43 18.64 21.31 5.61
N GLU A 44 19.11 22.43 5.07
CA GLU A 44 18.29 23.38 4.31
C GLU A 44 17.67 22.72 3.07
N LEU A 45 18.47 21.99 2.29
CA LEU A 45 17.98 21.26 1.13
C LEU A 45 16.92 20.22 1.52
N ALA A 46 17.15 19.45 2.59
CA ALA A 46 16.22 18.43 3.05
C ALA A 46 14.88 19.04 3.50
N LYS A 47 14.90 20.19 4.21
CA LYS A 47 13.67 20.92 4.58
C LYS A 47 12.90 21.39 3.36
N MET A 48 13.59 22.00 2.40
CA MET A 48 12.98 22.49 1.16
C MET A 48 12.36 21.35 0.32
N ASP A 49 13.10 20.25 0.13
CA ASP A 49 12.63 19.08 -0.61
C ASP A 49 11.42 18.43 0.07
N PHE A 50 11.48 18.26 1.39
CA PHE A 50 10.38 17.69 2.17
C PHE A 50 9.12 18.54 2.04
N ASN A 51 9.23 19.86 2.25
CA ASN A 51 8.10 20.78 2.15
C ASN A 51 7.51 20.84 0.73
N ARG A 52 8.35 20.72 -0.31
CA ARG A 52 7.89 20.63 -1.71
C ARG A 52 7.08 19.36 -1.95
N CYS A 53 7.55 18.21 -1.49
CA CYS A 53 6.82 16.95 -1.61
C CYS A 53 5.50 17.01 -0.82
N GLN A 54 5.55 17.52 0.42
CA GLN A 54 4.37 17.67 1.27
C GLN A 54 3.29 18.54 0.63
N ALA A 55 3.66 19.67 0.01
CA ALA A 55 2.71 20.53 -0.69
C ALA A 55 2.07 19.86 -1.92
N GLN A 56 2.75 18.91 -2.55
CA GLN A 56 2.14 18.06 -3.57
C GLN A 56 1.17 17.05 -2.93
N HIS A 57 1.54 16.44 -1.81
CA HIS A 57 0.70 15.46 -1.11
C HIS A 57 -0.60 16.08 -0.57
N GLN A 58 -0.55 17.33 -0.10
CA GLN A 58 -1.75 18.05 0.35
C GLN A 58 -2.74 18.31 -0.80
N ARG A 59 -2.25 18.68 -2.00
CA ARG A 59 -3.10 18.84 -3.19
C ARG A 59 -3.72 17.52 -3.64
N GLU A 60 -2.97 16.43 -3.56
CA GLU A 60 -3.47 15.08 -3.84
C GLU A 60 -4.55 14.64 -2.84
N TRP A 61 -4.39 15.01 -1.57
CA TRP A 61 -5.41 14.76 -0.56
C TRP A 61 -6.75 15.44 -0.91
N ASP A 62 -6.72 16.70 -1.38
CA ASP A 62 -7.93 17.40 -1.83
C ASP A 62 -8.66 16.64 -2.95
N PHE A 63 -7.91 16.12 -3.94
CA PHE A 63 -8.47 15.30 -5.03
C PHE A 63 -9.07 13.97 -4.52
N LEU A 64 -8.45 13.36 -3.51
CA LEU A 64 -8.97 12.14 -2.90
C LEU A 64 -10.25 12.40 -2.09
N GLU A 65 -10.37 13.54 -1.43
CA GLU A 65 -11.62 13.92 -0.75
C GLU A 65 -12.77 14.11 -1.75
N GLU A 66 -12.50 14.71 -2.92
CA GLU A 66 -13.47 14.82 -3.99
C GLU A 66 -13.88 13.44 -4.53
N TRP A 67 -12.91 12.57 -4.81
CA TRP A 67 -13.17 11.19 -5.24
C TRP A 67 -14.02 10.44 -4.21
N TYR A 68 -13.73 10.57 -2.92
CA TYR A 68 -14.47 9.96 -1.82
C TYR A 68 -15.95 10.41 -1.79
N ALA A 69 -16.19 11.71 -1.97
CA ALA A 69 -17.53 12.28 -2.01
C ALA A 69 -18.30 11.79 -3.26
N ASN A 70 -17.67 11.83 -4.43
CA ASN A 70 -18.26 11.42 -5.71
C ASN A 70 -18.63 9.93 -5.73
N CYS A 71 -17.78 9.09 -5.14
CA CYS A 71 -18.04 7.65 -5.02
C CYS A 71 -18.99 7.29 -3.86
N LYS A 72 -19.36 8.25 -3.01
CA LYS A 72 -20.19 8.05 -1.81
C LYS A 72 -19.67 6.91 -0.94
N LEU A 73 -18.36 6.91 -0.69
CA LEU A 73 -17.68 5.81 0.00
C LEU A 73 -18.12 5.67 1.47
N GLN A 74 -18.58 6.76 2.09
CA GLN A 74 -19.16 6.73 3.43
C GLN A 74 -20.35 5.77 3.54
N GLU A 75 -21.25 5.79 2.55
CA GLU A 75 -22.41 4.90 2.50
C GLU A 75 -21.99 3.42 2.31
N LEU A 76 -20.77 3.17 1.80
CA LEU A 76 -20.20 1.82 1.67
C LEU A 76 -19.40 1.38 2.91
N GLY A 77 -19.38 2.18 3.97
CA GLY A 77 -18.68 1.85 5.21
C GLY A 77 -17.20 2.20 5.25
N ILE A 78 -16.70 2.98 4.28
CA ILE A 78 -15.33 3.52 4.31
C ILE A 78 -15.37 4.91 4.95
N SER A 79 -14.62 5.11 6.04
CA SER A 79 -14.52 6.43 6.68
C SER A 79 -13.47 7.32 5.99
N LYS A 80 -13.55 8.64 6.19
CA LYS A 80 -12.46 9.55 5.77
C LYS A 80 -11.11 9.20 6.40
N LYS A 81 -11.13 8.64 7.62
CA LYS A 81 -9.91 8.17 8.30
C LYS A 81 -9.29 6.97 7.59
N ASP A 82 -10.09 6.04 7.08
CA ASP A 82 -9.60 4.90 6.30
C ASP A 82 -8.93 5.38 4.99
N LEU A 83 -9.54 6.37 4.32
CA LEU A 83 -8.98 6.99 3.11
C LEU A 83 -7.65 7.72 3.41
N LEU A 84 -7.62 8.53 4.47
CA LEU A 84 -6.41 9.26 4.86
C LEU A 84 -5.28 8.31 5.24
N LEU A 85 -5.59 7.24 5.95
CA LEU A 85 -4.61 6.20 6.28
C LEU A 85 -4.08 5.52 5.02
N ALA A 86 -4.94 5.10 4.10
CA ALA A 86 -4.51 4.48 2.84
C ALA A 86 -3.61 5.41 2.02
N TYR A 87 -3.97 6.70 1.94
CA TYR A 87 -3.16 7.70 1.26
C TYR A 87 -1.82 7.96 1.94
N PHE A 88 -1.82 8.11 3.27
CA PHE A 88 -0.60 8.28 4.05
C PHE A 88 0.39 7.11 3.84
N LEU A 89 -0.09 5.87 3.84
CA LEU A 89 0.77 4.70 3.64
C LEU A 89 1.43 4.70 2.25
N ALA A 90 0.69 5.13 1.21
CA ALA A 90 1.25 5.31 -0.13
C ALA A 90 2.26 6.46 -0.17
N ALA A 91 1.88 7.65 0.31
CA ALA A 91 2.70 8.85 0.25
C ALA A 91 3.96 8.78 1.13
N ALA A 92 3.91 8.03 2.22
CA ALA A 92 5.06 7.84 3.09
C ALA A 92 6.16 6.96 2.47
N ASN A 93 5.82 6.13 1.47
CA ASN A 93 6.77 5.27 0.76
C ASN A 93 7.16 5.82 -0.61
N ILE A 94 6.20 6.24 -1.43
CA ILE A 94 6.41 6.82 -2.76
C ILE A 94 6.13 8.31 -2.65
N PHE A 95 7.14 9.12 -2.38
CA PHE A 95 6.95 10.53 -2.02
C PHE A 95 7.28 11.52 -3.14
N GLU A 96 7.94 11.06 -4.19
CA GLU A 96 8.45 11.88 -5.28
C GLU A 96 7.29 12.59 -6.02
N PRO A 97 7.34 13.91 -6.24
CA PRO A 97 6.22 14.66 -6.83
C PRO A 97 5.71 14.09 -8.16
N GLU A 98 6.62 13.59 -9.00
CA GLU A 98 6.37 13.00 -10.30
C GLU A 98 5.67 11.63 -10.28
N ARG A 99 5.54 10.99 -9.11
CA ARG A 99 4.87 9.68 -8.96
C ARG A 99 3.48 9.80 -8.34
N SER A 100 2.78 10.89 -8.67
CA SER A 100 1.45 11.24 -8.15
C SER A 100 0.41 10.17 -8.49
N ASN A 101 0.33 9.79 -9.77
CA ASN A 101 -0.53 8.72 -10.27
C ASN A 101 -0.34 7.42 -9.49
N VAL A 102 0.90 7.01 -9.19
CA VAL A 102 1.21 5.77 -8.46
C VAL A 102 0.71 5.83 -7.03
N ARG A 103 0.89 6.95 -6.33
CA ARG A 103 0.34 7.14 -4.97
C ARG A 103 -1.18 7.07 -4.95
N LEU A 104 -1.82 7.77 -5.89
CA LEU A 104 -3.28 7.79 -6.01
C LEU A 104 -3.82 6.41 -6.37
N ALA A 105 -3.14 5.69 -7.25
CA ALA A 105 -3.48 4.32 -7.63
C ALA A 105 -3.37 3.34 -6.47
N TRP A 106 -2.28 3.43 -5.70
CA TRP A 106 -2.16 2.68 -4.45
C TRP A 106 -3.33 2.98 -3.52
N ALA A 107 -3.55 4.24 -3.15
CA ALA A 107 -4.53 4.62 -2.15
C ALA A 107 -5.95 4.17 -2.54
N LYS A 108 -6.38 4.44 -3.78
CA LYS A 108 -7.70 4.04 -4.29
C LYS A 108 -7.83 2.52 -4.36
N SER A 109 -6.80 1.81 -4.83
CA SER A 109 -6.80 0.34 -4.91
C SER A 109 -6.92 -0.30 -3.53
N GLN A 110 -6.21 0.21 -2.53
CA GLN A 110 -6.29 -0.29 -1.16
C GLN A 110 -7.71 -0.13 -0.57
N ILE A 111 -8.39 0.98 -0.86
CA ILE A 111 -9.79 1.18 -0.47
C ILE A 111 -10.72 0.18 -1.16
N ILE A 112 -10.56 -0.03 -2.48
CA ILE A 112 -11.42 -0.95 -3.23
C ILE A 112 -11.17 -2.42 -2.82
N ILE A 113 -9.91 -2.81 -2.62
CA ILE A 113 -9.51 -4.13 -2.10
C ILE A 113 -10.16 -4.41 -0.75
N ARG A 114 -10.26 -3.40 0.14
CA ARG A 114 -10.95 -3.55 1.43
C ARG A 114 -12.47 -3.59 1.28
N LEU A 115 -13.02 -2.80 0.37
CA LEU A 115 -14.45 -2.65 0.15
C LEU A 115 -15.10 -3.93 -0.37
N ILE A 116 -14.46 -4.63 -1.30
CA ILE A 116 -15.04 -5.80 -1.98
C ILE A 116 -15.30 -6.97 -1.01
N PRO A 117 -14.33 -7.45 -0.19
CA PRO A 117 -14.58 -8.47 0.82
C PRO A 117 -15.60 -8.00 1.86
N PHE A 118 -15.53 -6.75 2.31
CA PHE A 118 -16.46 -6.19 3.29
C PHE A 118 -17.92 -6.22 2.80
N TYR A 119 -18.14 -5.91 1.51
CA TYR A 119 -19.43 -6.07 0.85
C TYR A 119 -19.92 -7.52 0.94
N PHE A 120 -19.07 -8.48 0.57
CA PHE A 120 -19.42 -9.91 0.62
C PHE A 120 -19.59 -10.47 2.04
N THR A 121 -19.01 -9.83 3.06
CA THR A 121 -19.18 -10.24 4.47
C THR A 121 -20.47 -9.67 5.10
N ARG A 122 -20.92 -8.46 4.73
CA ARG A 122 -22.08 -7.79 5.36
C ARG A 122 -23.43 -8.03 4.68
N GLU A 123 -23.50 -8.05 3.35
CA GLU A 123 -24.78 -7.98 2.61
C GLU A 123 -25.41 -9.33 2.23
N SER A 124 -24.94 -10.44 2.82
CA SER A 124 -25.43 -11.83 2.66
C SER A 124 -24.87 -12.61 1.45
N LYS A 125 -24.69 -13.90 1.71
CA LYS A 125 -23.92 -14.88 0.95
C LYS A 125 -24.75 -15.49 -0.17
N THR A 126 -24.38 -15.25 -1.42
CA THR A 126 -24.52 -16.30 -2.43
C THR A 126 -23.27 -16.31 -3.30
N LEU A 127 -22.73 -17.51 -3.53
CA LEU A 127 -21.72 -17.73 -4.58
C LEU A 127 -22.20 -17.12 -5.91
N GLU A 128 -23.51 -17.14 -6.15
CA GLU A 128 -24.18 -16.51 -7.30
C GLU A 128 -23.92 -15.01 -7.42
N GLU A 129 -23.94 -14.24 -6.33
CA GLU A 129 -23.64 -12.80 -6.36
C GLU A 129 -22.17 -12.50 -6.66
N ARG A 130 -21.25 -13.36 -6.15
CA ARG A 130 -19.81 -13.26 -6.48
C ARG A 130 -19.56 -13.59 -7.93
N ILE A 131 -20.17 -14.69 -8.42
CA ILE A 131 -20.12 -15.10 -9.84
C ILE A 131 -20.73 -14.01 -10.73
N ASP A 132 -21.85 -13.42 -10.33
CA ASP A 132 -22.51 -12.33 -11.07
C ASP A 132 -21.61 -11.08 -11.14
N LEU A 133 -21.01 -10.66 -10.03
CA LEU A 133 -20.05 -9.54 -10.01
C LEU A 133 -18.84 -9.82 -10.91
N LEU A 134 -18.25 -11.02 -10.83
CA LEU A 134 -17.13 -11.43 -11.68
C LEU A 134 -17.55 -11.47 -13.17
N SER A 135 -18.72 -12.01 -13.48
CA SER A 135 -19.23 -12.09 -14.85
C SER A 135 -19.47 -10.70 -15.45
N LYS A 136 -19.89 -9.73 -14.63
CA LYS A 136 -20.08 -8.33 -15.02
C LYS A 136 -18.76 -7.59 -15.18
N PHE A 137 -17.77 -7.86 -14.34
CA PHE A 137 -16.42 -7.34 -14.51
C PHE A 137 -15.84 -7.79 -15.87
N ARG A 138 -15.97 -9.08 -16.20
CA ARG A 138 -15.54 -9.65 -17.49
C ARG A 138 -16.27 -9.06 -18.70
N ASN A 139 -17.59 -8.84 -18.60
CA ASN A 139 -18.46 -8.48 -19.72
C ASN A 139 -19.02 -7.05 -19.64
N PHE A 140 -18.25 -6.10 -19.08
CA PHE A 140 -18.77 -4.78 -18.74
C PHE A 140 -19.41 -4.02 -19.92
N LYS A 141 -18.94 -4.27 -21.17
CA LYS A 141 -19.49 -3.67 -22.40
C LYS A 141 -20.91 -4.12 -22.77
N GLY A 142 -21.52 -5.09 -22.08
CA GLY A 142 -22.77 -5.74 -22.47
C GLY A 142 -23.87 -5.83 -21.40
N ILE A 143 -23.83 -5.03 -20.34
CA ILE A 143 -24.78 -5.20 -19.21
C ILE A 143 -26.15 -4.60 -19.54
N GLY A 144 -27.01 -5.44 -20.13
CA GLY A 144 -28.47 -5.26 -20.13
C GLY A 144 -29.05 -5.32 -18.70
N LYS A 145 -30.28 -4.79 -18.55
CA LYS A 145 -31.04 -4.57 -17.30
C LYS A 145 -31.34 -5.85 -16.47
N ARG A 146 -30.34 -6.66 -16.08
CA ARG A 146 -30.52 -7.73 -15.10
C ARG A 146 -30.56 -7.13 -13.68
N LYS A 147 -31.28 -7.80 -12.78
CA LYS A 147 -31.40 -7.45 -11.35
C LYS A 147 -30.03 -7.53 -10.67
N SER A 148 -29.23 -6.49 -10.80
CA SER A 148 -28.04 -6.30 -9.97
C SER A 148 -28.48 -5.64 -8.67
N TYR A 149 -27.95 -6.11 -7.54
CA TYR A 149 -28.01 -5.34 -6.31
C TYR A 149 -27.35 -3.97 -6.54
N LYS A 150 -28.03 -2.91 -6.09
CA LYS A 150 -27.64 -1.51 -6.33
C LYS A 150 -26.23 -1.23 -5.79
N THR A 151 -25.86 -1.85 -4.67
CA THR A 151 -24.56 -1.70 -4.01
C THR A 151 -23.43 -2.38 -4.78
N GLY A 152 -23.55 -3.68 -5.11
CA GLY A 152 -22.53 -4.42 -5.86
C GLY A 152 -22.23 -3.80 -7.24
N ARG A 153 -23.28 -3.30 -7.94
CA ARG A 153 -23.09 -2.55 -9.19
C ARG A 153 -22.28 -1.27 -8.97
N ARG A 154 -22.58 -0.54 -7.88
CA ARG A 154 -21.86 0.69 -7.55
C ARG A 154 -20.38 0.43 -7.26
N ILE A 155 -20.07 -0.63 -6.51
CA ILE A 155 -18.67 -1.03 -6.23
C ILE A 155 -17.95 -1.36 -7.54
N LEU A 156 -18.60 -2.12 -8.42
CA LEU A 156 -18.04 -2.44 -9.73
C LEU A 156 -17.82 -1.19 -10.60
N ASP A 157 -18.78 -0.26 -10.63
CA ASP A 157 -18.65 1.00 -11.36
C ASP A 157 -17.50 1.86 -10.80
N ILE A 158 -17.29 1.87 -9.48
CA ILE A 158 -16.16 2.55 -8.83
C ILE A 158 -14.84 1.90 -9.26
N LEU A 159 -14.75 0.57 -9.18
CA LEU A 159 -13.57 -0.18 -9.58
C LEU A 159 -13.19 0.13 -11.03
N LEU A 160 -14.12 -0.04 -11.96
CA LEU A 160 -13.84 0.12 -13.39
C LEU A 160 -13.44 1.55 -13.75
N LYS A 161 -14.16 2.56 -13.23
CA LYS A 161 -13.76 3.96 -13.43
C LYS A 161 -12.38 4.26 -12.87
N THR A 162 -12.02 3.62 -11.76
CA THR A 162 -10.70 3.79 -11.14
C THR A 162 -9.60 3.13 -11.97
N LEU A 163 -9.82 1.91 -12.49
CA LEU A 163 -8.88 1.25 -13.39
C LEU A 163 -8.72 2.02 -14.71
N ASP A 164 -9.82 2.48 -15.31
CA ASP A 164 -9.79 3.31 -16.51
C ASP A 164 -8.99 4.60 -16.27
N GLN A 165 -9.20 5.26 -15.13
CA GLN A 165 -8.44 6.45 -14.74
C GLN A 165 -6.94 6.15 -14.63
N HIS A 166 -6.55 5.06 -13.95
CA HIS A 166 -5.14 4.67 -13.82
C HIS A 166 -4.49 4.39 -15.17
N SER A 167 -5.21 3.69 -16.05
CA SER A 167 -4.73 3.43 -17.41
C SER A 167 -4.51 4.71 -18.20
N VAL A 168 -5.42 5.68 -18.12
CA VAL A 168 -5.29 6.98 -18.79
C VAL A 168 -4.13 7.79 -18.23
N GLU A 169 -3.98 7.85 -16.90
CA GLU A 169 -2.89 8.57 -16.24
C GLU A 169 -1.52 7.96 -16.60
N THR A 170 -1.38 6.64 -16.54
CA THR A 170 -0.13 5.96 -16.93
C THR A 170 0.15 6.10 -18.42
N LEU A 171 -0.87 6.08 -19.29
CA LEU A 171 -0.68 6.34 -20.72
C LEU A 171 -0.14 7.76 -20.95
N GLN A 172 -0.66 8.77 -20.24
CA GLN A 172 -0.20 10.15 -20.37
C GLN A 172 1.24 10.36 -19.87
N GLU A 173 1.65 9.66 -18.82
CA GLU A 173 2.97 9.84 -18.21
C GLU A 173 4.07 8.95 -18.81
N HIS A 174 3.72 7.75 -19.27
CA HIS A 174 4.67 6.72 -19.68
C HIS A 174 4.47 6.24 -21.12
N ASP A 175 3.48 6.76 -21.86
CA ASP A 175 3.09 6.33 -23.21
C ASP A 175 2.83 4.82 -23.28
N ARG A 176 2.20 4.28 -22.22
CA ARG A 176 1.91 2.85 -22.06
C ARG A 176 0.46 2.62 -21.70
N ASP A 177 -0.22 1.83 -22.52
CA ASP A 177 -1.55 1.32 -22.20
C ASP A 177 -1.43 0.10 -21.27
N ILE A 178 -1.84 0.30 -20.02
CA ILE A 178 -1.84 -0.73 -18.98
C ILE A 178 -3.22 -1.33 -18.72
N SER A 179 -4.24 -0.96 -19.52
CA SER A 179 -5.64 -1.36 -19.29
C SER A 179 -5.77 -2.87 -19.20
N HIS A 180 -5.19 -3.60 -20.15
CA HIS A 180 -5.24 -5.06 -20.14
C HIS A 180 -4.56 -5.67 -18.90
N GLN A 181 -3.39 -5.16 -18.51
CA GLN A 181 -2.64 -5.68 -17.36
C GLN A 181 -3.38 -5.46 -16.05
N LEU A 182 -3.91 -4.24 -15.84
CA LEU A 182 -4.73 -3.94 -14.66
C LEU A 182 -6.00 -4.81 -14.63
N HIS A 183 -6.74 -4.87 -15.74
CA HIS A 183 -7.94 -5.70 -15.79
C HIS A 183 -7.65 -7.17 -15.50
N TYR A 184 -6.59 -7.73 -16.07
CA TYR A 184 -6.19 -9.12 -15.86
C TYR A 184 -5.84 -9.40 -14.38
N ALA A 185 -5.07 -8.52 -13.73
CA ALA A 185 -4.69 -8.70 -12.33
C ALA A 185 -5.90 -8.64 -11.39
N TRP A 186 -6.79 -7.65 -11.59
CA TRP A 186 -8.01 -7.51 -10.81
C TRP A 186 -9.00 -8.65 -11.07
N GLU A 187 -9.13 -9.12 -12.32
CA GLU A 187 -9.95 -10.30 -12.63
C GLU A 187 -9.43 -11.54 -11.93
N THR A 188 -8.11 -11.76 -11.99
CA THR A 188 -7.44 -12.90 -11.37
C THR A 188 -7.70 -12.91 -9.87
N TRP A 189 -7.52 -11.78 -9.19
CA TRP A 189 -7.81 -11.67 -7.76
C TRP A 189 -9.30 -11.87 -7.45
N LEU A 190 -10.20 -11.23 -8.20
CA LEU A 190 -11.66 -11.40 -8.03
C LEU A 190 -12.10 -12.86 -8.21
N SER A 191 -11.46 -13.61 -9.11
CA SER A 191 -11.78 -15.02 -9.36
C SER A 191 -11.45 -15.91 -8.16
N LYS A 192 -10.39 -15.57 -7.41
CA LYS A 192 -9.91 -16.29 -6.22
C LYS A 192 -10.72 -16.00 -4.96
N LEU A 193 -11.51 -14.91 -4.93
CA LEU A 193 -12.43 -14.62 -3.81
C LEU A 193 -13.52 -15.69 -3.59
N ASN A 194 -13.63 -16.66 -4.50
CA ASN A 194 -14.60 -17.76 -4.43
C ASN A 194 -14.08 -18.99 -3.70
N ASP A 195 -12.78 -19.09 -3.47
CA ASP A 195 -12.17 -20.26 -2.85
C ASP A 195 -12.19 -20.09 -1.32
N GLU A 196 -12.99 -20.91 -0.62
CA GLU A 196 -12.98 -20.96 0.85
C GLU A 196 -11.66 -21.54 1.39
N ASP A 197 -10.86 -22.16 0.52
CA ASP A 197 -9.62 -22.89 0.84
C ASP A 197 -8.32 -22.08 0.66
N LEU A 198 -8.37 -20.82 0.20
CA LEU A 198 -7.17 -20.00 0.07
C LEU A 198 -6.88 -19.23 1.36
N GLU A 199 -5.95 -19.80 2.13
CA GLU A 199 -5.40 -19.34 3.41
C GLU A 199 -4.80 -17.91 3.37
N TYR A 200 -4.68 -17.29 2.19
CA TYR A 200 -4.22 -15.92 1.98
C TYR A 200 -5.03 -15.27 0.85
N ASN A 201 -5.82 -14.25 1.15
CA ASN A 201 -6.46 -13.43 0.12
C ASN A 201 -5.34 -12.63 -0.53
N ASP A 202 -4.97 -12.90 -1.79
CA ASP A 202 -3.82 -12.37 -2.56
C ASP A 202 -3.86 -10.82 -2.79
N GLN A 203 -4.37 -10.08 -1.81
CA GLN A 203 -4.54 -8.64 -1.76
C GLN A 203 -3.20 -7.90 -1.82
N ALA A 204 -2.17 -8.42 -1.15
CA ALA A 204 -0.86 -7.78 -1.17
C ALA A 204 -0.23 -7.94 -2.56
N GLU A 205 -0.35 -9.11 -3.19
CA GLU A 205 0.07 -9.30 -4.58
C GLU A 205 -0.68 -8.37 -5.55
N LEU A 206 -2.02 -8.27 -5.43
CA LEU A 206 -2.81 -7.38 -6.28
C LEU A 206 -2.37 -5.92 -6.14
N LEU A 207 -2.10 -5.48 -4.92
CA LEU A 207 -1.63 -4.13 -4.65
C LEU A 207 -0.24 -3.90 -5.24
N VAL A 208 0.70 -4.85 -5.05
CA VAL A 208 2.04 -4.81 -5.65
C VAL A 208 1.95 -4.73 -7.18
N HIS A 209 1.11 -5.57 -7.79
CA HIS A 209 0.89 -5.57 -9.24
C HIS A 209 0.38 -4.20 -9.70
N THR A 210 -0.63 -3.65 -9.02
CA THR A 210 -1.21 -2.35 -9.38
C THR A 210 -0.18 -1.21 -9.27
N ILE A 211 0.61 -1.16 -8.19
CA ILE A 211 1.66 -0.15 -8.00
C ILE A 211 2.71 -0.20 -9.11
N ASN A 212 3.18 -1.41 -9.43
CA ASN A 212 4.22 -1.60 -10.42
C ASN A 212 3.73 -1.28 -11.83
N THR A 213 2.52 -1.74 -12.19
CA THR A 213 1.90 -1.45 -13.49
C THR A 213 1.62 0.04 -13.66
N CYS A 214 1.11 0.72 -12.63
CA CYS A 214 0.92 2.18 -12.67
C CYS A 214 2.25 2.95 -12.73
N SER A 215 3.36 2.37 -12.24
CA SER A 215 4.72 2.91 -12.41
C SER A 215 5.31 2.66 -13.81
N GLY A 216 4.53 2.11 -14.75
CA GLY A 216 4.96 1.83 -16.12
C GLY A 216 5.81 0.55 -16.29
N TYR A 217 5.98 -0.24 -15.23
CA TYR A 217 6.72 -1.51 -15.31
C TYR A 217 5.91 -2.58 -16.03
N VAL A 218 6.59 -3.38 -16.87
CA VAL A 218 5.97 -4.50 -17.57
C VAL A 218 6.01 -5.73 -16.68
N ILE A 219 4.83 -6.21 -16.29
CA ILE A 219 4.68 -7.50 -15.63
C ILE A 219 4.09 -8.47 -16.65
N SER A 220 4.93 -9.28 -17.27
CA SER A 220 4.50 -10.30 -18.23
C SER A 220 3.89 -11.51 -17.52
N GLU A 221 3.07 -12.27 -18.25
CA GLU A 221 2.55 -13.55 -17.73
C GLU A 221 3.69 -14.52 -17.37
N ASP A 222 4.78 -14.55 -18.14
CA ASP A 222 5.97 -15.36 -17.84
C ASP A 222 6.60 -14.95 -16.51
N MET A 223 6.68 -13.64 -16.21
CA MET A 223 7.19 -13.15 -14.93
C MET A 223 6.29 -13.59 -13.77
N LEU A 224 4.97 -13.54 -13.94
CA LEU A 224 4.01 -14.03 -12.93
C LEU A 224 4.16 -15.54 -12.68
N GLN A 225 4.55 -16.30 -13.71
CA GLN A 225 4.78 -17.74 -13.58
C GLN A 225 6.16 -18.09 -12.99
N HIS A 226 7.10 -17.15 -12.98
CA HIS A 226 8.44 -17.36 -12.48
C HIS A 226 8.45 -17.66 -10.96
N GLN A 227 9.31 -18.60 -10.54
CA GLN A 227 9.35 -19.09 -9.16
C GLN A 227 9.70 -17.97 -8.16
N GLU A 228 10.58 -17.05 -8.56
CA GLU A 228 10.98 -15.92 -7.72
C GLU A 228 9.79 -14.98 -7.44
N TYR A 229 8.97 -14.68 -8.45
CA TYR A 229 7.79 -13.81 -8.28
C TYR A 229 6.76 -14.49 -7.38
N LYS A 230 6.51 -15.78 -7.61
CA LYS A 230 5.62 -16.59 -6.76
C LYS A 230 6.10 -16.64 -5.31
N ASN A 231 7.40 -16.75 -5.06
CA ASN A 231 7.97 -16.74 -3.72
C ASN A 231 7.78 -15.37 -3.04
N LEU A 232 8.07 -14.27 -3.75
CA LEU A 232 7.84 -12.90 -3.27
C LEU A 232 6.36 -12.66 -2.95
N SER A 233 5.46 -13.03 -3.86
CA SER A 233 4.01 -12.93 -3.67
C SER A 233 3.54 -13.72 -2.45
N LYS A 234 3.85 -15.03 -2.41
CA LYS A 234 3.43 -15.92 -1.32
C LYS A 234 3.87 -15.38 0.04
N LEU A 235 5.13 -14.95 0.15
CA LEU A 235 5.68 -14.47 1.40
C LEU A 235 5.06 -13.13 1.82
N THR A 236 4.89 -12.20 0.88
CA THR A 236 4.27 -10.90 1.14
C THR A 236 2.81 -11.04 1.57
N ASN A 237 2.03 -11.88 0.87
CA ASN A 237 0.65 -12.18 1.25
C ASN A 237 0.57 -12.82 2.63
N LYS A 238 1.43 -13.81 2.92
CA LYS A 238 1.53 -14.46 4.24
C LYS A 238 1.80 -13.46 5.36
N ILE A 239 2.82 -12.63 5.19
CA ILE A 239 3.21 -11.59 6.16
C ILE A 239 2.05 -10.63 6.41
N CYS A 240 1.48 -10.04 5.35
CA CYS A 240 0.40 -9.06 5.49
C CYS A 240 -0.84 -9.67 6.15
N HIS A 241 -1.20 -10.91 5.80
CA HIS A 241 -2.31 -11.61 6.43
C HIS A 241 -2.08 -11.85 7.92
N GLN A 242 -0.93 -12.41 8.31
CA GLN A 242 -0.60 -12.68 9.71
C GLN A 242 -0.56 -11.40 10.56
N LEU A 243 -0.05 -10.30 10.00
CA LEU A 243 -0.03 -8.98 10.65
C LEU A 243 -1.44 -8.39 10.81
N GLN A 244 -2.29 -8.56 9.80
CA GLN A 244 -3.69 -8.13 9.87
C GLN A 244 -4.48 -8.92 10.93
N GLU A 245 -4.32 -10.25 10.98
CA GLU A 245 -4.90 -11.07 12.04
C GLU A 245 -4.43 -10.62 13.41
N TYR A 246 -3.13 -10.37 13.56
CA TYR A 246 -2.53 -9.91 14.80
C TYR A 246 -3.14 -8.58 15.26
N GLN A 247 -3.33 -7.64 14.34
CA GLN A 247 -3.96 -6.35 14.62
C GLN A 247 -5.43 -6.50 15.00
N ASN A 248 -6.20 -7.31 14.27
CA ASN A 248 -7.62 -7.56 14.58
C ASN A 248 -7.79 -8.21 15.96
N ASN A 249 -6.91 -9.14 16.32
CA ASN A 249 -6.97 -9.82 17.61
C ASN A 249 -6.51 -8.93 18.79
N LYS A 250 -5.59 -7.97 18.55
CA LYS A 250 -5.24 -6.92 19.53
C LYS A 250 -6.45 -6.04 19.88
N VAL A 251 -7.30 -5.72 18.91
CA VAL A 251 -8.48 -4.85 19.08
C VAL A 251 -9.62 -5.56 19.83
N LEU A 252 -9.69 -6.89 19.75
CA LEU A 252 -10.81 -7.69 20.29
C LEU A 252 -10.68 -8.06 21.78
N GLU A 253 -9.51 -7.99 22.41
CA GLU A 253 -9.35 -8.43 23.82
C GLU A 253 -8.39 -7.58 24.67
N MET A 254 -8.96 -6.85 25.64
CA MET A 254 -8.28 -6.23 26.79
C MET A 254 -8.31 -7.11 28.06
N GLY A 255 -8.74 -8.38 27.97
CA GLY A 255 -8.90 -9.25 29.13
C GLY A 255 -8.41 -10.68 28.88
N ASN A 256 -7.30 -11.04 29.51
CA ASN A 256 -6.72 -12.39 29.59
C ASN A 256 -6.22 -13.04 28.28
N ARG A 257 -4.91 -12.98 27.99
CA ARG A 257 -4.27 -14.01 27.13
C ARG A 257 -2.85 -14.41 27.52
N ASP A 258 -2.56 -15.67 27.24
CA ASP A 258 -1.25 -16.33 27.29
C ASP A 258 -0.24 -15.65 26.35
N LYS A 259 0.80 -15.07 26.94
CA LYS A 259 1.89 -14.40 26.21
C LYS A 259 2.68 -15.33 25.27
N GLY A 260 2.57 -16.65 25.45
CA GLY A 260 3.34 -17.66 24.70
C GLY A 260 3.01 -17.73 23.21
N THR A 261 1.72 -17.83 22.85
CA THR A 261 1.28 -18.05 21.46
C THR A 261 1.53 -16.84 20.55
N TYR A 262 1.36 -15.62 21.09
CA TYR A 262 1.67 -14.39 20.36
C TYR A 262 3.16 -14.19 20.14
N GLY A 263 3.99 -14.57 21.11
CA GLY A 263 5.44 -14.57 20.93
C GLY A 263 5.90 -15.50 19.81
N ILE A 264 5.21 -16.63 19.60
CA ILE A 264 5.52 -17.58 18.51
C ILE A 264 5.09 -17.02 17.15
N LYS A 265 3.85 -16.54 17.01
CA LYS A 265 3.37 -15.92 15.75
C LYS A 265 4.23 -14.71 15.35
N TYR A 266 4.63 -13.87 16.30
CA TYR A 266 5.49 -12.72 16.00
C TYR A 266 6.89 -13.15 15.51
N LYS A 267 7.48 -14.20 16.10
CA LYS A 267 8.77 -14.75 15.64
C LYS A 267 8.68 -15.35 14.23
N GLU A 268 7.55 -15.95 13.88
CA GLU A 268 7.31 -16.44 12.52
C GLU A 268 7.28 -15.27 11.52
N ILE A 269 6.51 -14.22 11.82
CA ILE A 269 6.45 -13.00 11.00
C ILE A 269 7.84 -12.38 10.82
N GLU A 270 8.65 -12.32 11.89
CA GLU A 270 10.04 -11.84 11.80
C GLU A 270 10.90 -12.68 10.86
N THR A 271 10.76 -14.00 10.92
CA THR A 271 11.49 -14.94 10.06
C THR A 271 11.08 -14.78 8.60
N ASP A 272 9.77 -14.65 8.34
CA ASP A 272 9.24 -14.41 7.01
C ASP A 272 9.67 -13.05 6.45
N MET A 273 9.68 -12.00 7.28
CA MET A 273 10.21 -10.68 6.88
C MET A 273 11.70 -10.76 6.53
N GLN A 274 12.51 -11.50 7.28
CA GLN A 274 13.93 -11.73 6.96
C GLN A 274 14.09 -12.43 5.61
N ALA A 275 13.31 -13.48 5.36
CA ALA A 275 13.33 -14.20 4.09
C ALA A 275 12.89 -13.29 2.92
N LEU A 276 11.90 -12.41 3.11
CA LEU A 276 11.45 -11.48 2.08
C LEU A 276 12.55 -10.49 1.74
N VAL A 277 13.21 -9.94 2.76
CA VAL A 277 14.32 -8.99 2.58
C VAL A 277 15.48 -9.66 1.84
N GLN A 278 15.81 -10.91 2.18
CA GLN A 278 16.84 -11.67 1.47
C GLN A 278 16.49 -11.84 -0.01
N LEU A 279 15.26 -12.23 -0.34
CA LEU A 279 14.81 -12.36 -1.74
C LEU A 279 14.85 -11.04 -2.50
N VAL A 280 14.49 -9.93 -1.84
CA VAL A 280 14.44 -8.60 -2.45
C VAL A 280 15.84 -8.04 -2.70
N LEU A 281 16.79 -8.27 -1.79
CA LEU A 281 18.17 -7.79 -1.89
C LEU A 281 19.08 -8.71 -2.71
N GLN A 282 18.70 -9.97 -2.92
CA GLN A 282 19.46 -10.88 -3.76
C GLN A 282 19.45 -10.42 -5.22
N GLU A 283 20.64 -10.34 -5.82
CA GLU A 283 20.78 -10.04 -7.24
C GLU A 283 20.17 -11.19 -8.06
N SER A 284 19.19 -10.84 -8.91
CA SER A 284 18.68 -11.74 -9.95
C SER A 284 18.37 -10.90 -11.19
N ASN A 285 18.54 -11.50 -12.37
CA ASN A 285 18.26 -10.82 -13.64
C ASN A 285 16.80 -11.03 -14.10
N GLU A 286 16.06 -11.91 -13.44
CA GLU A 286 14.72 -12.32 -13.88
C GLU A 286 13.62 -11.34 -13.45
N ILE A 287 13.77 -10.72 -12.28
CA ILE A 287 12.83 -9.73 -11.76
C ILE A 287 13.57 -8.44 -11.44
N GLY A 288 13.15 -7.34 -12.06
CA GLY A 288 13.77 -6.03 -11.84
C GLY A 288 13.73 -5.63 -10.35
N SER A 289 14.82 -5.05 -9.86
CA SER A 289 14.96 -4.62 -8.47
C SER A 289 13.80 -3.74 -8.00
N ASN A 290 13.30 -2.83 -8.86
CA ASN A 290 12.15 -1.98 -8.54
C ASN A 290 10.88 -2.79 -8.22
N ILE A 291 10.61 -3.87 -8.96
CA ILE A 291 9.44 -4.74 -8.73
C ILE A 291 9.60 -5.47 -7.40
N LYS A 292 10.81 -5.98 -7.11
CA LYS A 292 11.14 -6.63 -5.82
C LYS A 292 10.94 -5.66 -4.65
N GLN A 293 11.43 -4.43 -4.78
CA GLN A 293 11.29 -3.42 -3.74
C GLN A 293 9.82 -3.11 -3.43
N THR A 294 8.93 -3.15 -4.43
CA THR A 294 7.49 -2.96 -4.20
C THR A 294 6.88 -4.01 -3.27
N PHE A 295 7.32 -5.27 -3.34
CA PHE A 295 6.89 -6.31 -2.39
C PHE A 295 7.30 -5.97 -0.95
N LEU A 296 8.57 -5.62 -0.74
CA LEU A 296 9.06 -5.22 0.58
C LEU A 296 8.34 -3.98 1.10
N MET A 297 8.10 -3.01 0.23
CA MET A 297 7.40 -1.77 0.56
C MET A 297 5.98 -2.04 1.06
N VAL A 298 5.22 -2.89 0.37
CA VAL A 298 3.87 -3.30 0.82
C VAL A 298 3.94 -4.07 2.14
N ALA A 299 4.86 -5.03 2.29
CA ALA A 299 5.04 -5.76 3.55
C ALA A 299 5.36 -4.83 4.73
N LYS A 300 6.24 -3.85 4.53
CA LYS A 300 6.58 -2.84 5.53
C LYS A 300 5.38 -1.97 5.92
N THR A 301 4.46 -1.66 5.01
CA THR A 301 3.22 -0.95 5.37
C THR A 301 2.30 -1.78 6.26
N CYS A 302 2.11 -3.06 5.95
CA CYS A 302 1.37 -4.00 6.80
C CYS A 302 2.02 -4.09 8.19
N TYR A 303 3.35 -4.17 8.24
CA TYR A 303 4.11 -4.27 9.48
C TYR A 303 3.97 -3.00 10.31
N TYR A 304 4.15 -1.83 9.69
CA TYR A 304 3.97 -0.53 10.30
C TYR A 304 2.59 -0.40 10.97
N MET A 305 1.52 -0.80 10.27
CA MET A 305 0.14 -0.74 10.79
C MET A 305 -0.10 -1.65 12.00
N ALA A 306 0.55 -2.81 12.05
CA ALA A 306 0.41 -3.75 13.16
C ALA A 306 1.30 -3.40 14.37
N TYR A 307 2.40 -2.70 14.11
CA TYR A 307 3.38 -2.30 15.11
C TYR A 307 2.92 -1.06 15.90
N TYR A 308 2.53 0.02 15.21
CA TYR A 308 2.07 1.25 15.85
C TYR A 308 0.58 1.24 16.16
N ASP A 309 0.20 1.84 17.27
CA ASP A 309 -1.20 2.07 17.62
C ASP A 309 -1.80 3.21 16.78
N PRO A 310 -3.15 3.30 16.69
CA PRO A 310 -3.82 4.31 15.88
C PRO A 310 -3.51 5.77 16.27
N GLU A 311 -3.19 6.06 17.53
CA GLU A 311 -2.87 7.41 18.00
C GLU A 311 -1.49 7.82 17.49
N THR A 312 -0.49 6.94 17.63
CA THR A 312 0.85 7.16 17.08
C THR A 312 0.82 7.34 15.56
N ILE A 313 0.04 6.52 14.85
CA ILE A 313 -0.14 6.69 13.39
C ILE A 313 -0.78 8.04 13.08
N GLY A 314 -1.75 8.50 13.89
CA GLY A 314 -2.35 9.83 13.76
C GLY A 314 -1.33 10.97 13.87
N VAL A 315 -0.41 10.88 14.83
CA VAL A 315 0.71 11.84 14.98
C VAL A 315 1.62 11.81 13.75
N HIS A 316 1.98 10.61 13.26
CA HIS A 316 2.80 10.49 12.06
C HIS A 316 2.12 11.07 10.82
N ILE A 317 0.80 10.87 10.65
CA ILE A 317 0.01 11.49 9.57
C ILE A 317 0.08 13.02 9.68
N SER A 318 -0.15 13.59 10.87
CA SER A 318 -0.07 15.03 11.11
C SER A 318 1.29 15.59 10.70
N LYS A 319 2.37 14.98 11.23
CA LYS A 319 3.75 15.40 10.99
C LYS A 319 4.17 15.30 9.52
N VAL A 320 3.78 14.23 8.83
CA VAL A 320 4.26 13.95 7.47
C VAL A 320 3.44 14.68 6.42
N ILE A 321 2.12 14.74 6.57
CA ILE A 321 1.23 15.28 5.53
C ILE A 321 0.91 16.75 5.76
N PHE A 322 0.78 17.20 7.02
CA PHE A 322 0.18 18.50 7.32
C PHE A 322 1.10 19.51 8.02
N GLU A 323 2.19 19.06 8.66
CA GLU A 323 3.12 19.93 9.36
C GLU A 323 4.40 20.14 8.55
N SER A 324 4.61 21.37 8.05
CA SER A 324 5.86 21.75 7.38
C SER A 324 7.06 21.60 8.32
N VAL A 325 8.21 21.30 7.74
CA VAL A 325 9.51 21.23 8.43
C VAL A 325 10.15 22.59 8.57
#